data_AF-A0A563ADW7-F1
#
_entry.id   AF-A0A563ADW7-F1
#
_cell.length_a   1.000
_cell.length_b   1.000
_cell.length_c   1.000
_cell.angle_alpha   90.00
_cell.angle_beta   90.00
_cell.angle_gamma   90.00
#
_symmetry.space_group_name_H-M   'P 1'
#
loop_
_entity.id
_entity.type
_entity.pdbx_description
1 polymer ?
#
loop_
_entity_poly.entity_id
_entity_poly.type
_entity_poly.pdbx_seq_one_letter_code
_entity_poly.pdbx_strand_id
1 'polypeptide(L)'
;MQQVEHPTAETNQQQEFYKLYGTYRDWIAAVTAEKTARDSNRRLSPKDHEKIVSVHSSFNDSLREIFNRWGTAITPADTMQLLNNFIPIADKPHYRKKMETSIKGVRTELLAELALENMGFKVVRATTEQDKRGIDYLITDSQGKQTAVDIKSSRFKANKTNDRNAKYYNDGTIAICPFSPETLESIHTVLPADPYGQMLEPSKEMLENLHNSGIVDKHEYIRIMNELEEQMEDMRKRNNNPASRGKLVHV
;
A
#
# COMPACT_ATOMS: atom_id res chain seq x y z
N MET A 1 -2.58 -48.29 4.32
CA MET A 1 -3.19 -46.96 4.52
C MET A 1 -2.19 -45.91 4.09
N GLN A 2 -2.41 -45.26 2.95
CA GLN A 2 -1.69 -44.02 2.63
C GLN A 2 -2.41 -42.90 3.37
N GLN A 3 -1.74 -42.28 4.35
CA GLN A 3 -2.20 -41.01 4.90
C GLN A 3 -2.05 -39.97 3.78
N VAL A 4 -3.17 -39.48 3.28
CA VAL A 4 -3.21 -38.27 2.46
C VAL A 4 -2.91 -37.13 3.41
N GLU A 5 -1.66 -36.66 3.43
CA GLU A 5 -1.32 -35.42 4.13
C GLU A 5 -2.06 -34.28 3.45
N HIS A 6 -3.04 -33.72 4.16
CA HIS A 6 -3.66 -32.46 3.77
C HIS A 6 -2.69 -31.33 4.10
N PRO A 7 -2.25 -30.50 3.13
CA PRO A 7 -1.38 -29.37 3.42
C PRO A 7 -2.01 -28.45 4.47
N THR A 8 -1.26 -28.11 5.52
CA THR A 8 -1.66 -27.09 6.49
C THR A 8 -1.65 -25.70 5.85
N ALA A 9 -2.35 -24.73 6.44
CA ALA A 9 -2.38 -23.35 5.97
C ALA A 9 -0.98 -22.74 5.81
N GLU A 10 -0.03 -23.12 6.69
CA GLU A 10 1.38 -22.71 6.61
C GLU A 10 2.10 -23.25 5.37
N THR A 11 1.88 -24.52 4.99
CA THR A 11 2.44 -25.08 3.74
C THR A 11 1.87 -24.41 2.49
N ASN A 12 0.58 -24.07 2.48
CA ASN A 12 -0.03 -23.37 1.35
C ASN A 12 0.49 -21.94 1.23
N GLN A 13 0.66 -21.24 2.34
CA GLN A 13 1.22 -19.89 2.37
C GLN A 13 2.66 -19.85 1.84
N GLN A 14 3.53 -20.75 2.31
CA GLN A 14 4.90 -20.83 1.81
C GLN A 14 4.95 -21.15 0.31
N GLN A 15 4.08 -22.05 -0.18
CA GLN A 15 3.94 -22.35 -1.61
C GLN A 15 3.51 -21.13 -2.42
N GLU A 16 2.58 -20.32 -1.92
CA GLU A 16 2.17 -19.12 -2.63
C GLU A 16 3.25 -18.05 -2.64
N PHE A 17 4.05 -17.93 -1.59
CA PHE A 17 5.19 -17.02 -1.54
C PHE A 17 6.29 -17.38 -2.57
N TYR A 18 6.34 -18.61 -3.09
CA TYR A 18 7.22 -18.92 -4.24
C TYR A 18 6.88 -18.10 -5.49
N LYS A 19 5.66 -17.56 -5.62
CA LYS A 19 5.32 -16.61 -6.69
C LYS A 19 6.21 -15.36 -6.65
N LEU A 20 6.68 -14.97 -5.46
CA LEU A 20 7.63 -13.87 -5.29
C LEU A 20 9.04 -14.25 -5.71
N TYR A 21 9.41 -15.53 -5.81
CA TYR A 21 10.81 -15.93 -5.96
C TYR A 21 11.48 -15.32 -7.19
N GLY A 22 10.81 -15.38 -8.34
CA GLY A 22 11.33 -14.83 -9.60
C GLY A 22 11.54 -13.32 -9.53
N THR A 23 10.49 -12.58 -9.17
CA THR A 23 10.55 -11.12 -9.08
C THR A 23 11.45 -10.63 -7.94
N TYR A 24 11.57 -11.39 -6.85
CA TYR A 24 12.48 -11.09 -5.75
C TYR A 24 13.95 -11.23 -6.15
N ARG A 25 14.31 -12.28 -6.90
CA ARG A 25 15.66 -12.44 -7.43
C ARG A 25 16.04 -11.26 -8.34
N ASP A 26 15.13 -10.88 -9.23
CA ASP A 26 15.36 -9.74 -10.13
C ASP A 26 15.44 -8.43 -9.35
N TRP A 27 14.61 -8.25 -8.33
CA TRP A 27 14.66 -7.11 -7.40
C TRP A 27 16.02 -7.00 -6.72
N ILE A 28 16.59 -8.10 -6.22
CA ILE A 28 17.94 -8.09 -5.62
C ILE A 28 18.96 -7.62 -6.65
N ALA A 29 18.91 -8.14 -7.88
CA ALA A 29 19.83 -7.74 -8.94
C ALA A 29 19.70 -6.24 -9.29
N ALA A 30 18.48 -5.72 -9.34
CA ALA A 30 18.21 -4.30 -9.55
C ALA A 30 18.79 -3.44 -8.41
N VAL A 31 18.57 -3.82 -7.15
CA VAL A 31 19.14 -3.13 -5.98
C VAL A 31 20.67 -3.19 -5.98
N THR A 32 21.26 -4.32 -6.38
CA THR A 32 22.71 -4.43 -6.56
C THR A 32 23.22 -3.48 -7.63
N ALA A 33 22.55 -3.38 -8.79
CA ALA A 33 22.93 -2.46 -9.85
C ALA A 33 22.84 -0.99 -9.41
N GLU A 34 21.78 -0.61 -8.71
CA GLU A 34 21.64 0.73 -8.10
C GLU A 34 22.77 1.03 -7.12
N LYS A 35 23.08 0.07 -6.24
CA LYS A 35 24.14 0.20 -5.24
C LYS A 35 25.51 0.37 -5.91
N THR A 36 25.84 -0.49 -6.88
CA THR A 36 27.13 -0.42 -7.60
C THR A 36 27.28 0.90 -8.35
N ALA A 37 26.22 1.37 -9.01
CA ALA A 37 26.23 2.68 -9.68
C ALA A 37 26.49 3.81 -8.68
N ARG A 38 25.77 3.81 -7.55
CA ARG A 38 25.94 4.79 -6.47
C ARG A 38 27.35 4.78 -5.90
N ASP A 39 27.87 3.61 -5.52
CA ASP A 39 29.20 3.48 -4.91
C ASP A 39 30.31 3.85 -5.89
N SER A 40 30.07 3.69 -7.20
CA SER A 40 30.99 4.10 -8.26
C SER A 40 30.82 5.56 -8.69
N ASN A 41 29.94 6.34 -8.05
CA ASN A 41 29.53 7.69 -8.48
C ASN A 41 29.13 7.76 -9.97
N ARG A 42 28.56 6.67 -10.50
CA ARG A 42 28.08 6.58 -11.88
C ARG A 42 26.57 6.81 -11.92
N ARG A 43 26.11 7.54 -12.92
CA ARG A 43 24.70 7.63 -13.24
C ARG A 43 24.30 6.43 -14.09
N LEU A 44 23.21 5.76 -13.72
CA LEU A 44 22.60 4.73 -14.57
C LEU A 44 22.18 5.34 -15.91
N SER A 45 22.34 4.58 -16.99
CA SER A 45 21.80 4.99 -18.28
C SER A 45 20.27 5.08 -18.20
N PRO A 46 19.60 5.91 -19.03
CA PRO A 46 18.14 5.97 -19.05
C PRO A 46 17.49 4.59 -19.25
N LYS A 47 18.06 3.76 -20.12
CA LYS A 47 17.60 2.40 -20.40
C LYS A 47 17.72 1.46 -19.19
N ASP A 48 18.85 1.52 -18.48
CA ASP A 48 19.04 0.70 -17.26
C ASP A 48 18.12 1.17 -16.14
N HIS A 49 17.93 2.49 -16.03
CA HIS A 49 16.99 3.07 -15.07
C HIS A 49 15.55 2.61 -15.34
N GLU A 50 15.09 2.66 -16.59
CA GLU A 50 13.75 2.18 -16.96
C GLU A 50 13.58 0.68 -16.65
N LYS A 51 14.59 -0.13 -16.97
CA LYS A 51 14.58 -1.56 -16.63
C LYS A 51 14.48 -1.79 -15.12
N ILE A 52 15.25 -1.05 -14.33
CA ILE A 52 15.22 -1.15 -12.86
C ILE A 52 13.86 -0.74 -12.31
N VAL A 53 13.26 0.34 -12.82
CA VAL A 53 11.91 0.78 -12.44
C VAL A 53 10.88 -0.31 -12.73
N SER A 54 10.94 -0.93 -13.91
CA SER A 54 10.05 -2.03 -14.28
C SER A 54 10.20 -3.26 -13.37
N VAL A 55 11.42 -3.59 -12.95
CA VAL A 55 11.68 -4.67 -11.98
C VAL A 55 11.08 -4.35 -10.60
N HIS A 56 11.26 -3.13 -10.10
CA HIS A 56 10.65 -2.71 -8.83
C HIS A 56 9.12 -2.76 -8.89
N SER A 57 8.53 -2.24 -9.97
CA SER A 57 7.07 -2.26 -10.19
C SER A 57 6.53 -3.70 -10.21
N SER A 58 7.17 -4.60 -10.98
CA SER A 58 6.79 -6.03 -11.05
C SER A 58 6.89 -6.75 -9.69
N PHE A 59 7.92 -6.43 -8.90
CA PHE A 59 8.07 -6.99 -7.55
C PHE A 59 7.00 -6.46 -6.59
N ASN A 60 6.71 -5.16 -6.63
CA ASN A 60 5.66 -4.55 -5.83
C ASN A 60 4.27 -5.13 -6.16
N ASP A 61 3.97 -5.37 -7.45
CA ASP A 61 2.76 -6.06 -7.88
C ASP A 61 2.67 -7.48 -7.29
N SER A 62 3.78 -8.22 -7.32
CA SER A 62 3.83 -9.57 -6.74
C SER A 62 3.60 -9.55 -5.23
N LEU A 63 4.23 -8.60 -4.51
CA LEU A 63 4.01 -8.39 -3.08
C LEU A 63 2.55 -8.07 -2.79
N ARG A 64 1.94 -7.21 -3.60
CA ARG A 64 0.54 -6.81 -3.47
C ARG A 64 -0.40 -8.00 -3.61
N GLU A 65 -0.17 -8.91 -4.57
CA GLU A 65 -0.96 -10.13 -4.70
C GLU A 65 -0.91 -11.00 -3.45
N ILE A 66 0.26 -11.13 -2.84
CA ILE A 66 0.43 -11.87 -1.59
C ILE A 66 -0.26 -11.18 -0.42
N PHE A 67 -0.13 -9.85 -0.33
CA PHE A 67 -0.76 -9.06 0.72
C PHE A 67 -2.29 -9.08 0.62
N ASN A 68 -2.86 -9.07 -0.59
CA ASN A 68 -4.30 -9.21 -0.76
C ASN A 68 -4.84 -10.57 -0.30
N ARG A 69 -4.04 -11.64 -0.37
CA ARG A 69 -4.46 -12.99 0.05
C ARG A 69 -4.23 -13.24 1.53
N TRP A 70 -3.08 -12.82 2.04
CA TRP A 70 -2.58 -13.21 3.36
C TRP A 70 -2.40 -12.03 4.32
N GLY A 71 -2.59 -10.79 3.86
CA GLY A 71 -2.22 -9.57 4.57
C GLY A 71 -2.89 -9.41 5.93
N THR A 72 -4.07 -10.00 6.13
CA THR A 72 -4.79 -10.01 7.41
C THR A 72 -4.20 -10.97 8.44
N ALA A 73 -3.36 -11.90 8.00
CA ALA A 73 -2.76 -12.96 8.82
C ALA A 73 -1.23 -12.84 8.97
N ILE A 74 -0.58 -11.95 8.21
CA ILE A 74 0.88 -11.75 8.26
C ILE A 74 1.26 -10.34 8.65
N THR A 75 2.41 -10.21 9.28
CA THR A 75 3.05 -8.93 9.57
C THR A 75 4.10 -8.58 8.50
N PRO A 76 4.53 -7.30 8.43
CA PRO A 76 5.71 -6.92 7.65
C PRO A 76 6.97 -7.71 8.02
N ALA A 77 7.11 -8.10 9.29
CA ALA A 77 8.24 -8.90 9.77
C ALA A 77 8.18 -10.34 9.24
N ASP A 78 7.01 -10.97 9.25
CA ASP A 78 6.81 -12.31 8.68
C ASP A 78 7.13 -12.32 7.18
N THR A 79 6.70 -11.29 6.47
CA THR A 79 7.02 -11.12 5.04
C THR A 79 8.53 -11.08 4.80
N MET A 80 9.26 -10.29 5.61
CA MET A 80 10.72 -10.23 5.54
C MET A 80 11.37 -11.59 5.83
N GLN A 81 10.87 -12.31 6.84
CA GLN A 81 11.38 -13.62 7.20
C GLN A 81 11.17 -14.65 6.08
N LEU A 82 9.97 -14.67 5.48
CA LEU A 82 9.63 -15.56 4.37
C LEU A 82 10.51 -15.28 3.14
N LEU A 83 10.71 -14.00 2.78
CA LEU A 83 11.63 -13.62 1.70
C LEU A 83 13.07 -14.03 2.01
N ASN A 84 13.52 -13.85 3.25
CA ASN A 84 14.87 -14.22 3.68
C ASN A 84 15.13 -15.73 3.59
N ASN A 85 14.09 -16.56 3.70
CA ASN A 85 14.20 -18.01 3.49
C ASN A 85 14.48 -18.38 2.03
N PHE A 86 14.10 -17.54 1.07
CA PHE A 86 14.40 -17.76 -0.36
C PHE A 86 15.81 -17.32 -0.73
N ILE A 87 16.15 -16.06 -0.44
CA ILE A 87 17.48 -15.50 -0.71
C ILE A 87 17.85 -14.65 0.51
N PRO A 88 18.85 -15.08 1.31
CA PRO A 88 19.21 -14.35 2.52
C PRO A 88 19.72 -12.93 2.26
N ILE A 89 19.00 -11.96 2.82
CA ILE A 89 19.36 -10.53 2.83
C ILE A 89 19.34 -9.90 4.23
N ALA A 90 18.92 -10.64 5.27
CA ALA A 90 18.78 -10.12 6.64
C ALA A 90 20.09 -9.51 7.17
N ASP A 91 21.23 -10.16 6.91
CA ASP A 91 22.56 -9.70 7.33
C ASP A 91 23.19 -8.67 6.39
N LYS A 92 22.43 -8.17 5.40
CA LYS A 92 22.89 -7.18 4.42
C LYS A 92 22.09 -5.87 4.60
N PRO A 93 22.56 -4.94 5.46
CA PRO A 93 21.76 -3.77 5.89
C PRO A 93 21.18 -2.93 4.76
N HIS A 94 21.92 -2.78 3.65
CA HIS A 94 21.45 -2.04 2.48
C HIS A 94 20.20 -2.67 1.84
N TYR A 95 20.24 -3.98 1.60
CA TYR A 95 19.15 -4.72 0.96
C TYR A 95 17.96 -4.84 1.91
N ARG A 96 18.22 -5.13 3.19
CA ARG A 96 17.17 -5.16 4.22
C ARG A 96 16.39 -3.85 4.26
N LYS A 97 17.08 -2.70 4.38
CA LYS A 97 16.42 -1.38 4.42
C LYS A 97 15.62 -1.08 3.15
N LYS A 98 16.11 -1.49 1.99
CA LYS A 98 15.40 -1.36 0.71
C LYS A 98 14.14 -2.23 0.68
N MET A 99 14.21 -3.46 1.17
CA MET A 99 13.08 -4.36 1.24
C MET A 99 12.02 -3.88 2.24
N GLU A 100 12.44 -3.41 3.42
CA GLU A 100 11.54 -2.77 4.40
C GLU A 100 10.81 -1.57 3.78
N THR A 101 11.50 -0.81 2.93
CA THR A 101 10.88 0.32 2.19
C THR A 101 9.86 -0.16 1.17
N SER A 102 10.14 -1.23 0.41
CA SER A 102 9.19 -1.82 -0.55
C SER A 102 7.95 -2.37 0.16
N ILE A 103 8.14 -3.18 1.21
CA ILE A 103 7.04 -3.73 2.02
C ILE A 103 6.18 -2.60 2.59
N LYS A 104 6.81 -1.57 3.18
CA LYS A 104 6.09 -0.42 3.73
C LYS A 104 5.33 0.34 2.64
N GLY A 105 5.93 0.55 1.46
CA GLY A 105 5.29 1.24 0.34
C GLY A 105 4.02 0.54 -0.12
N VAL A 106 4.13 -0.73 -0.52
CA VAL A 106 2.99 -1.55 -0.99
C VAL A 106 1.91 -1.64 0.09
N ARG A 107 2.31 -1.82 1.36
CA ARG A 107 1.38 -1.83 2.48
C ARG A 107 0.63 -0.50 2.62
N THR A 108 1.33 0.63 2.57
CA THR A 108 0.69 1.95 2.67
C THR A 108 -0.29 2.19 1.52
N GLU A 109 0.04 1.76 0.31
CA GLU A 109 -0.87 1.85 -0.84
C GLU A 109 -2.15 1.03 -0.64
N LEU A 110 -2.05 -0.23 -0.20
CA LEU A 110 -3.23 -1.06 0.06
C LEU A 110 -4.11 -0.51 1.19
N LEU A 111 -3.51 0.02 2.25
CA LEU A 111 -4.28 0.68 3.32
C LEU A 111 -4.94 1.96 2.80
N ALA A 112 -4.30 2.70 1.91
CA ALA A 112 -4.89 3.88 1.29
C ALA A 112 -6.10 3.52 0.43
N GLU A 113 -6.07 2.39 -0.29
CA GLU A 113 -7.22 1.91 -1.05
C GLU A 113 -8.41 1.58 -0.16
N LEU A 114 -8.20 0.82 0.92
CA LEU A 114 -9.26 0.53 1.89
C LEU A 114 -9.86 1.81 2.46
N ALA A 115 -9.01 2.79 2.77
CA ALA A 115 -9.46 4.06 3.29
C ALA A 115 -10.29 4.85 2.27
N LEU A 116 -9.88 4.87 1.00
CA LEU A 116 -10.62 5.52 -0.09
C LEU A 116 -11.96 4.83 -0.37
N GLU A 117 -12.02 3.50 -0.28
CA GLU A 117 -13.28 2.74 -0.38
C GLU A 117 -14.25 3.11 0.75
N ASN A 118 -13.77 3.17 2.00
CA ASN A 118 -14.57 3.62 3.15
C ASN A 118 -15.12 5.04 2.98
N MET A 119 -14.38 5.91 2.28
CA MET A 119 -14.79 7.27 1.95
C MET A 119 -15.75 7.37 0.76
N GLY A 120 -16.05 6.25 0.10
CA GLY A 120 -16.95 6.19 -1.06
C GLY A 120 -16.35 6.75 -2.36
N PHE A 121 -15.03 6.89 -2.44
CA PHE A 121 -14.40 7.34 -3.68
C PHE A 121 -14.42 6.24 -4.73
N LYS A 122 -14.61 6.64 -6.00
CA LYS A 122 -14.28 5.76 -7.12
C LYS A 122 -12.78 5.85 -7.38
N VAL A 123 -12.09 4.73 -7.17
CA VAL A 123 -10.64 4.62 -7.33
C VAL A 123 -10.31 3.80 -8.57
N VAL A 124 -9.42 4.31 -9.41
CA VAL A 124 -8.83 3.56 -10.52
C VAL A 124 -7.33 3.50 -10.29
N ARG A 125 -6.78 2.29 -10.21
CA ARG A 125 -5.33 2.08 -10.16
C ARG A 125 -4.69 2.59 -11.45
N ALA A 126 -3.54 3.23 -11.32
CA ALA A 126 -2.77 3.69 -12.45
C ALA A 126 -2.38 2.54 -13.40
N THR A 127 -2.38 2.82 -14.69
CA THR A 127 -1.78 1.95 -15.71
C THR A 127 -0.24 1.95 -15.57
N THR A 128 0.44 0.98 -16.17
CA THR A 128 1.92 0.92 -16.17
C THR A 128 2.58 2.22 -16.67
N GLU A 129 1.99 2.89 -17.67
CA GLU A 129 2.54 4.17 -18.18
C GLU A 129 2.30 5.35 -17.22
N GLN A 130 1.23 5.30 -16.42
CA GLN A 130 0.95 6.28 -15.37
C GLN A 130 1.84 6.03 -14.15
N ASP A 131 2.05 4.77 -13.77
CA ASP A 131 2.96 4.34 -12.69
C ASP A 131 4.40 4.79 -12.98
N LYS A 132 4.88 4.64 -14.23
CA LYS A 132 6.18 5.17 -14.67
C LYS A 132 6.31 6.69 -14.48
N ARG A 133 5.20 7.42 -14.49
CA ARG A 133 5.15 8.87 -14.22
C ARG A 133 5.01 9.20 -12.73
N GLY A 134 4.88 8.19 -11.88
CA GLY A 134 4.70 8.32 -10.43
C GLY A 134 3.27 8.60 -10.03
N ILE A 135 2.28 8.13 -10.80
CA ILE A 135 0.87 8.16 -10.42
C ILE A 135 0.52 6.76 -9.93
N ASP A 136 -0.03 6.65 -8.72
CA ASP A 136 -0.49 5.36 -8.18
C ASP A 136 -1.98 5.18 -8.42
N TYR A 137 -2.76 6.26 -8.26
CA TYR A 137 -4.21 6.23 -8.35
C TYR A 137 -4.78 7.43 -9.10
N LEU A 138 -5.93 7.20 -9.72
CA LEU A 138 -6.86 8.23 -10.15
C LEU A 138 -8.09 8.16 -9.24
N ILE A 139 -8.34 9.23 -8.50
CA ILE A 139 -9.48 9.34 -7.58
C ILE A 139 -10.52 10.23 -8.23
N THR A 140 -11.76 9.75 -8.30
CA THR A 140 -12.89 10.55 -8.80
C THR A 140 -13.76 11.00 -7.63
N ASP A 141 -13.91 12.31 -7.49
CA ASP A 141 -14.77 12.94 -6.49
C ASP A 141 -16.27 12.84 -6.84
N SER A 142 -17.12 13.28 -5.92
CA SER A 142 -18.58 13.31 -6.07
C SER A 142 -19.09 14.22 -7.20
N GLN A 143 -18.27 15.15 -7.70
CA GLN A 143 -18.58 16.00 -8.85
C GLN A 143 -18.10 15.38 -10.18
N GLY A 144 -17.46 14.20 -10.13
CA GLY A 144 -16.93 13.50 -11.29
C GLY A 144 -15.55 14.00 -11.73
N LYS A 145 -14.91 14.90 -10.98
CA LYS A 145 -13.56 15.36 -11.28
C LYS A 145 -12.56 14.29 -10.83
N GLN A 146 -11.60 14.01 -11.71
CA GLN A 146 -10.56 13.03 -11.49
C GLN A 146 -9.25 13.71 -11.10
N THR A 147 -8.60 13.22 -10.05
CA THR A 147 -7.31 13.71 -9.56
C THR A 147 -6.29 12.57 -9.56
N ALA A 148 -5.11 12.81 -10.13
CA ALA A 148 -3.98 11.89 -10.08
C ALA A 148 -3.25 12.02 -8.74
N VAL A 149 -3.04 10.88 -8.09
CA VAL A 149 -2.49 10.81 -6.73
C VAL A 149 -1.30 9.85 -6.67
N ASP A 150 -0.28 10.29 -5.95
CA ASP A 150 0.95 9.55 -5.66
C ASP A 150 1.04 9.29 -4.14
N ILE A 151 0.92 8.04 -3.72
CA ILE A 151 0.93 7.62 -2.31
C ILE A 151 2.36 7.48 -1.82
N LYS A 152 2.71 8.27 -0.81
CA LYS A 152 4.01 8.21 -0.14
C LYS A 152 3.88 7.68 1.27
N SER A 153 4.79 6.79 1.65
CA SER A 153 4.92 6.23 3.00
C SER A 153 5.40 7.23 4.08
N SER A 154 5.54 8.52 3.77
CA SER A 154 5.98 9.56 4.71
C SER A 154 5.70 10.97 4.18
N ARG A 155 5.32 11.89 5.07
CA ARG A 155 5.04 13.29 4.76
C ARG A 155 6.22 14.02 4.12
N PHE A 156 7.45 13.76 4.59
CA PHE A 156 8.65 14.33 3.99
C PHE A 156 8.80 13.97 2.50
N LYS A 157 8.56 12.71 2.13
CA LYS A 157 8.61 12.26 0.73
C LYS A 157 7.48 12.85 -0.10
N ALA A 158 6.26 12.96 0.46
CA ALA A 158 5.13 13.60 -0.20
C ALA A 158 5.45 15.06 -0.55
N ASN A 159 5.85 15.85 0.45
CA ASN A 159 6.21 17.26 0.25
C ASN A 159 7.33 17.43 -0.77
N LYS A 160 8.42 16.65 -0.66
CA LYS A 160 9.52 16.69 -1.62
C LYS A 160 9.07 16.36 -3.05
N THR A 161 8.09 15.46 -3.20
CA THR A 161 7.55 15.10 -4.50
C THR A 161 6.68 16.23 -5.05
N ASN A 162 5.83 16.84 -4.23
CA ASN A 162 5.02 18.00 -4.61
C ASN A 162 5.89 19.21 -5.00
N ASP A 163 6.94 19.52 -4.23
CA ASP A 163 7.90 20.58 -4.55
C ASP A 163 8.54 20.35 -5.92
N ARG A 164 8.90 19.10 -6.22
CA ARG A 164 9.44 18.71 -7.54
C ARG A 164 8.39 18.86 -8.63
N ASN A 165 7.17 18.39 -8.42
CA ASN A 165 6.10 18.43 -9.41
C ASN A 165 5.72 19.89 -9.75
N ALA A 166 5.61 20.76 -8.74
CA ALA A 166 5.36 22.18 -8.90
C ALA A 166 6.49 22.90 -9.66
N LYS A 167 7.75 22.49 -9.44
CA LYS A 167 8.91 23.12 -10.06
C LYS A 167 9.18 22.65 -11.51
N TYR A 168 8.85 21.40 -11.83
CA TYR A 168 9.35 20.77 -13.05
C TYR A 168 8.30 20.11 -13.95
N TYR A 169 7.16 19.68 -13.42
CA TYR A 169 6.30 18.74 -14.16
C TYR A 169 4.86 19.20 -14.37
N ASN A 170 4.30 20.12 -13.57
CA ASN A 170 2.95 20.70 -13.70
C ASN A 170 1.89 19.73 -14.30
N ASP A 171 1.95 18.45 -13.93
CA ASP A 171 1.18 17.41 -14.59
C ASP A 171 -0.10 17.06 -13.84
N GLY A 172 -0.39 17.83 -12.78
CA GLY A 172 -1.58 17.69 -11.95
C GLY A 172 -1.51 16.55 -10.93
N THR A 173 -0.38 15.82 -10.82
CA THR A 173 -0.22 14.74 -9.83
C THR A 173 0.09 15.29 -8.45
N ILE A 174 -0.75 14.94 -7.47
CA ILE A 174 -0.60 15.36 -6.07
C ILE A 174 -0.09 14.17 -5.25
N ALA A 175 1.09 14.33 -4.66
CA ALA A 175 1.65 13.34 -3.74
C ALA A 175 1.11 13.54 -2.32
N ILE A 176 0.65 12.47 -1.69
CA ILE A 176 0.09 12.48 -0.34
C ILE A 176 0.75 11.45 0.55
N CYS A 177 0.84 11.76 1.83
CA CYS A 177 1.07 10.76 2.86
C CYS A 177 -0.29 10.50 3.53
N PRO A 178 -0.92 9.34 3.30
CA PRO A 178 -2.29 9.12 3.76
C PRO A 178 -2.37 9.01 5.28
N PHE A 179 -1.33 8.45 5.92
CA PHE A 179 -1.31 8.13 7.34
C PHE A 179 -0.01 8.56 8.00
N SER A 180 -0.11 8.89 9.29
CA SER A 180 1.00 9.06 10.20
C SER A 180 1.73 7.74 10.49
N PRO A 181 2.99 7.78 10.94
CA PRO A 181 3.69 6.60 11.45
C PRO A 181 2.89 5.86 12.53
N GLU A 182 2.26 6.60 13.44
CA GLU A 182 1.48 6.06 14.56
C GLU A 182 0.28 5.24 14.06
N THR A 183 -0.45 5.73 13.06
CA THR A 183 -1.55 4.99 12.42
C THR A 183 -1.06 3.74 11.69
N LEU A 184 0.10 3.81 11.02
CA LEU A 184 0.66 2.63 10.35
C LEU A 184 1.16 1.57 11.35
N GLU A 185 1.59 1.98 12.55
CA GLU A 185 2.06 1.11 13.62
C GLU A 185 0.92 0.47 14.43
N SER A 186 -0.23 1.14 14.53
CA SER A 186 -1.41 0.61 15.22
C SER A 186 -2.05 -0.58 14.50
N ILE A 187 -1.87 -0.68 13.19
CA ILE A 187 -2.23 -1.85 12.39
C ILE A 187 -1.03 -2.81 12.44
N HIS A 188 -1.14 -3.94 13.15
CA HIS A 188 0.02 -4.82 13.35
C HIS A 188 0.32 -5.74 12.16
N THR A 189 -0.73 -6.22 11.49
CA THR A 189 -0.64 -7.01 10.27
C THR A 189 -0.43 -6.11 9.05
N VAL A 190 -0.16 -6.71 7.90
CA VAL A 190 -0.03 -5.97 6.64
C VAL A 190 -1.35 -5.26 6.32
N LEU A 191 -2.48 -5.98 6.41
CA LEU A 191 -3.84 -5.44 6.31
C LEU A 191 -4.60 -5.71 7.62
N PRO A 192 -5.52 -4.84 8.04
CA PRO A 192 -6.31 -5.06 9.24
C PRO A 192 -7.20 -6.31 9.13
N ALA A 193 -7.46 -6.97 10.25
CA ALA A 193 -8.27 -8.19 10.29
C ALA A 193 -9.74 -7.95 9.93
N ASP A 194 -10.24 -6.75 10.23
CA ASP A 194 -11.50 -6.21 9.71
C ASP A 194 -11.17 -5.00 8.83
N PRO A 195 -10.96 -5.21 7.51
CA PRO A 195 -10.50 -4.18 6.59
C PRO A 195 -11.36 -2.92 6.55
N TYR A 196 -12.67 -3.06 6.76
CA TYR A 196 -13.60 -1.93 6.67
C TYR A 196 -13.76 -1.25 8.03
N GLY A 197 -13.95 -2.03 9.10
CA GLY A 197 -14.16 -1.46 10.43
C GLY A 197 -12.93 -0.84 11.07
N GLN A 198 -11.79 -1.52 11.00
CA GLN A 198 -10.55 -1.02 11.60
C GLN A 198 -9.94 0.14 10.81
N MET A 199 -10.38 0.35 9.56
CA MET A 199 -9.93 1.46 8.72
C MET A 199 -10.79 2.71 8.85
N LEU A 200 -11.91 2.73 9.59
CA LEU A 200 -12.74 3.93 9.70
C LEU A 200 -12.02 5.13 10.33
N GLU A 201 -11.28 4.93 11.43
CA GLU A 201 -10.49 6.00 12.05
C GLU A 201 -9.30 6.43 11.16
N PRO A 202 -8.48 5.50 10.62
CA PRO A 202 -7.47 5.84 9.60
C PRO A 202 -8.04 6.58 8.39
N SER A 203 -9.27 6.26 7.95
CA SER A 203 -9.95 6.96 6.86
C SER A 203 -10.18 8.43 7.18
N LYS A 204 -10.52 8.78 8.43
CA LYS A 204 -10.67 10.18 8.84
C LYS A 204 -9.36 10.96 8.71
N GLU A 205 -8.24 10.36 9.14
CA GLU A 205 -6.91 10.97 9.00
C GLU A 205 -6.55 11.17 7.53
N MET A 206 -6.75 10.13 6.69
CA MET A 206 -6.47 10.25 5.27
C MET A 206 -7.37 11.28 4.60
N LEU A 207 -8.65 11.38 4.97
CA LEU A 207 -9.57 12.39 4.46
C LEU A 207 -9.09 13.82 4.79
N GLU A 208 -8.62 14.05 6.01
CA GLU A 208 -8.00 15.32 6.39
C GLU A 208 -6.76 15.62 5.54
N ASN A 209 -5.92 14.62 5.29
CA ASN A 209 -4.74 14.77 4.43
C ASN A 209 -5.11 15.05 2.96
N LEU A 210 -6.18 14.45 2.43
CA LEU A 210 -6.71 14.74 1.10
C LEU A 210 -7.23 16.18 0.99
N HIS A 211 -7.97 16.64 2.01
CA HIS A 211 -8.49 18.01 2.07
C HIS A 211 -7.35 19.04 2.15
N ASN A 212 -6.39 18.83 3.06
CA ASN A 212 -5.22 19.69 3.22
C ASN A 212 -4.35 19.76 1.97
N SER A 213 -4.38 18.71 1.13
CA SER A 213 -3.67 18.66 -0.14
C SER A 213 -4.45 19.27 -1.32
N GLY A 214 -5.68 19.75 -1.08
CA GLY A 214 -6.55 20.33 -2.11
C GLY A 214 -7.16 19.31 -3.07
N ILE A 215 -7.12 18.02 -2.74
CA ILE A 215 -7.75 16.96 -3.54
C ILE A 215 -9.26 16.98 -3.30
N VAL A 216 -9.66 17.16 -2.04
CA VAL A 216 -11.06 17.17 -1.59
C VAL A 216 -11.44 18.57 -1.13
N ASP A 217 -12.55 19.10 -1.64
CA ASP A 217 -13.04 20.41 -1.23
C ASP A 217 -13.71 20.36 0.17
N LYS A 218 -14.00 21.53 0.75
CA LYS A 218 -14.58 21.61 2.09
C LYS A 218 -15.96 20.96 2.18
N HIS A 219 -16.78 21.04 1.13
CA HIS A 219 -18.13 20.48 1.14
C HIS A 219 -18.06 18.95 1.14
N GLU A 220 -17.25 18.38 0.26
CA GLU A 220 -17.05 16.94 0.19
C GLU A 220 -16.36 16.39 1.45
N TYR A 221 -15.38 17.12 2.00
CA TYR A 221 -14.76 16.77 3.28
C TYR A 221 -15.80 16.62 4.39
N ILE A 222 -16.69 17.61 4.57
CA ILE A 222 -17.74 17.56 5.60
C ILE A 222 -18.69 16.39 5.36
N ARG A 223 -19.11 16.17 4.11
CA ARG A 223 -20.01 15.08 3.75
C ARG A 223 -19.41 13.72 4.12
N ILE A 224 -18.19 13.44 3.67
CA ILE A 224 -17.53 12.15 3.92
C ILE A 224 -17.22 11.98 5.40
N MET A 225 -16.80 13.05 6.10
CA MET A 225 -16.55 12.98 7.54
C MET A 225 -17.79 12.56 8.32
N ASN A 226 -18.96 13.13 8.00
CA ASN A 226 -20.22 12.74 8.63
C ASN A 226 -20.57 11.27 8.34
N GLU A 227 -20.41 10.81 7.10
CA GLU A 227 -20.67 9.41 6.71
C GLU A 227 -19.75 8.44 7.47
N LEU A 228 -18.46 8.76 7.62
CA LEU A 228 -17.53 7.95 8.41
C LEU A 228 -17.92 7.90 9.90
N GLU A 229 -18.33 9.04 10.47
CA GLU A 229 -18.77 9.12 11.87
C GLU A 229 -20.04 8.30 12.13
N GLU A 230 -21.00 8.34 11.20
CA GLU A 230 -22.21 7.50 11.26
C GLU A 230 -21.85 6.00 11.21
N GLN A 231 -20.97 5.59 10.29
CA GLN A 231 -20.51 4.20 10.18
C GLN A 231 -19.83 3.71 11.47
N MET A 232 -19.01 4.57 12.08
CA MET A 232 -18.33 4.27 13.34
C MET A 232 -19.31 4.12 14.50
N GLU A 233 -20.32 4.99 14.58
CA GLU A 233 -21.34 4.92 15.63
C GLU A 233 -22.21 3.66 15.48
N ASP A 234 -22.60 3.32 14.26
CA ASP A 234 -23.33 2.08 13.97
C ASP A 234 -22.50 0.83 14.29
N MET A 235 -21.20 0.88 14.06
CA MET A 235 -20.28 -0.19 14.48
C MET A 235 -20.19 -0.31 16.00
N ARG A 236 -20.06 0.82 16.72
CA ARG A 236 -20.04 0.85 18.20
C ARG A 236 -21.33 0.27 18.77
N LYS A 237 -22.50 0.66 18.24
CA LYS A 237 -23.81 0.11 18.64
C LYS A 237 -23.90 -1.40 18.42
N ARG A 238 -23.45 -1.91 17.26
CA ARG A 238 -23.43 -3.36 16.96
C ARG A 238 -22.53 -4.12 17.93
N ASN A 239 -21.34 -3.60 18.21
CA ASN A 239 -20.37 -4.23 19.12
C ASN A 239 -20.86 -4.25 20.58
N ASN A 240 -21.61 -3.24 21.00
CA ASN A 240 -22.16 -3.12 22.34
C ASN A 240 -23.48 -3.89 22.55
N ASN A 241 -24.04 -4.51 21.50
CA ASN A 241 -25.30 -5.26 21.60
C ASN A 241 -25.13 -6.75 21.21
N PRO A 242 -24.98 -7.67 22.18
CA PRO A 242 -24.75 -9.10 21.94
C PRO A 242 -25.83 -9.79 21.10
N ALA A 243 -27.07 -9.28 21.12
CA ALA A 243 -28.20 -9.84 20.38
C ALA A 243 -28.14 -9.58 18.86
N SER A 244 -27.26 -8.68 18.39
CA SER A 244 -27.12 -8.32 16.98
C SER A 244 -26.16 -9.21 16.20
N ARG A 245 -25.31 -10.01 16.88
CA ARG A 245 -24.30 -10.88 16.25
C ARG A 245 -24.86 -12.05 15.42
N GLY A 246 -26.18 -12.28 15.45
CA GLY A 246 -26.84 -13.41 14.78
C GLY A 246 -27.70 -13.06 13.56
N LYS A 247 -27.70 -11.80 13.08
CA LYS A 247 -28.50 -11.40 11.91
C LYS A 247 -27.63 -10.81 10.80
N LEU A 248 -26.82 -11.66 10.17
CA LEU A 248 -26.47 -11.46 8.76
C LEU A 248 -27.56 -12.14 7.94
N VAL A 249 -28.57 -11.34 7.56
CA VAL A 249 -29.48 -11.72 6.47
C VAL A 249 -28.74 -11.35 5.18
N HIS A 250 -28.41 -12.36 4.38
CA HIS A 250 -28.00 -12.19 2.99
C HIS A 250 -29.02 -11.31 2.26
N VAL A 251 -28.55 -10.21 1.67
CA VAL A 251 -29.20 -9.54 0.53
C VAL A 251 -28.13 -9.27 -0.51
#